data_AF-A4SXX9-F1
#
_entry.id   AF-A4SXX9-F1
#
_cell.length_a   1.000
_cell.length_b   1.000
_cell.length_c   1.000
_cell.angle_alpha   90.00
_cell.angle_beta   90.00
_cell.angle_gamma   90.00
#
_symmetry.space_group_name_H-M   'P 1'
#
loop_
_entity.id
_entity.type
_entity.pdbx_description
1 polymer ?
#
loop_
_entity_poly.entity_id
_entity_poly.type
_entity_poly.pdbx_seq_one_letter_code
_entity_poly.pdbx_strand_id
1 'polypeptide(L)'
;MILKDTGDIVKALGYLALYAAYVEEAIDECINTLLPYDSNQPKNLHRFPTSQKIKYIQGRLSHCHLTQELVTFPQLLDHLEDLFEERNLIIHGRIYGSLQGEADILRPGRPTGSEREITSAELTDLANLFFNTLNSLNYAAFYSLRRYLN
;
A
#
# COMPACT_ATOMS: atom_id res chain seq x y z
N MET A 1 4.22 7.85 -14.41
CA MET A 1 3.23 8.37 -15.39
C MET A 1 1.86 8.15 -14.76
N ILE A 2 1.04 9.19 -14.66
CA ILE A 2 -0.34 9.03 -14.17
C ILE A 2 -1.13 8.23 -15.21
N LEU A 3 -1.75 7.14 -14.77
CA LEU A 3 -2.65 6.34 -15.57
C LEU A 3 -3.92 7.14 -15.88
N LYS A 4 -4.42 7.00 -17.10
CA LYS A 4 -5.73 7.50 -17.49
C LYS A 4 -6.72 6.36 -17.49
N ASP A 5 -7.94 6.60 -17.03
CA ASP A 5 -9.01 5.62 -17.17
C ASP A 5 -9.27 5.32 -18.65
N THR A 6 -9.50 4.04 -18.94
CA THR A 6 -9.74 3.54 -20.29
C THR A 6 -11.09 2.83 -20.42
N GLY A 7 -11.88 2.75 -19.35
CA GLY A 7 -13.10 1.94 -19.29
C GLY A 7 -12.83 0.44 -19.10
N ASP A 8 -11.58 0.00 -19.18
CA ASP A 8 -11.19 -1.41 -19.02
C ASP A 8 -10.86 -1.71 -17.55
N ILE A 9 -11.82 -2.34 -16.88
CA ILE A 9 -11.71 -2.70 -15.46
C ILE A 9 -10.63 -3.76 -15.21
N VAL A 10 -10.41 -4.69 -16.15
CA VAL A 10 -9.40 -5.75 -16.01
C VAL A 10 -8.01 -5.13 -16.06
N LYS A 11 -7.79 -4.20 -16.99
CA LYS A 11 -6.55 -3.45 -17.09
C LYS A 11 -6.30 -2.59 -15.85
N ALA A 12 -7.32 -1.87 -15.37
CA ALA A 12 -7.21 -1.05 -14.16
C ALA A 12 -6.89 -1.90 -12.92
N LEU A 13 -7.53 -3.06 -12.76
CA LEU A 13 -7.25 -4.02 -11.69
C LEU A 13 -5.80 -4.55 -11.76
N GLY A 14 -5.30 -4.83 -12.97
CA GLY A 14 -3.91 -5.25 -13.17
C GLY A 14 -2.90 -4.18 -12.72
N TYR A 15 -3.16 -2.90 -13.04
CA TYR A 15 -2.32 -1.81 -12.56
C TYR A 15 -2.37 -1.67 -11.03
N LEU A 16 -3.57 -1.71 -10.44
CA LEU A 16 -3.74 -1.66 -8.99
C LEU A 16 -2.93 -2.77 -8.30
N ALA A 17 -3.07 -4.01 -8.77
CA ALA A 17 -2.37 -5.15 -8.20
C ALA A 17 -0.84 -5.01 -8.28
N LEU A 18 -0.31 -4.60 -9.44
CA LEU A 18 1.14 -4.43 -9.63
C LEU A 18 1.70 -3.26 -8.82
N TYR A 19 1.05 -2.10 -8.86
CA TYR A 19 1.55 -0.92 -8.14
C TYR A 19 1.45 -1.09 -6.62
N ALA A 20 0.42 -1.77 -6.11
CA ALA A 20 0.37 -2.17 -4.71
C ALA A 20 1.52 -3.10 -4.35
N ALA A 21 1.84 -4.11 -5.18
CA ALA A 21 2.96 -5.02 -4.94
C ALA A 21 4.33 -4.30 -4.92
N TYR A 22 4.55 -3.31 -5.79
CA TYR A 22 5.78 -2.50 -5.75
C TYR A 22 5.90 -1.69 -4.45
N VAL A 23 4.77 -1.20 -3.92
CA VAL A 23 4.75 -0.51 -2.63
C VAL A 23 5.01 -1.49 -1.48
N GLU A 24 4.50 -2.72 -1.54
CA GLU A 24 4.82 -3.77 -0.56
C GLU A 24 6.31 -4.09 -0.53
N GLU A 25 6.95 -4.20 -1.69
CA GLU A 25 8.40 -4.40 -1.80
C GLU A 25 9.16 -3.22 -1.18
N ALA A 26 8.76 -1.97 -1.47
CA ALA A 26 9.40 -0.80 -0.88
C ALA A 26 9.21 -0.72 0.66
N ILE A 27 8.08 -1.20 1.20
CA ILE A 27 7.88 -1.37 2.66
C ILE A 27 8.85 -2.41 3.21
N ASP A 28 9.03 -3.53 2.51
CA ASP A 28 10.00 -4.56 2.91
C ASP A 28 11.44 -4.03 2.91
N GLU A 29 11.79 -3.13 1.99
CA GLU A 29 13.08 -2.45 1.98
C GLU A 29 13.27 -1.47 3.16
N CYS A 30 12.21 -0.77 3.58
CA CYS A 30 12.24 0.00 4.83
C CYS A 30 12.54 -0.90 6.03
N ILE A 31 11.90 -2.08 6.10
CA ILE A 31 12.15 -3.08 7.15
C ILE A 31 13.60 -3.55 7.09
N ASN A 32 14.08 -3.98 5.93
CA ASN A 32 15.46 -4.45 5.74
C ASN A 32 16.50 -3.42 6.18
N THR A 33 16.19 -2.13 5.99
CA THR A 33 17.04 -1.02 6.43
C THR A 33 17.05 -0.85 7.95
N LEU A 34 15.91 -1.06 8.61
CA LEU A 34 15.75 -0.91 10.06
C LEU A 34 16.27 -2.12 10.86
N LEU A 35 16.11 -3.34 10.32
CA LEU A 35 16.38 -4.59 11.03
C LEU A 35 17.78 -4.69 11.65
N PRO A 36 18.89 -4.30 10.97
CA PRO A 36 20.24 -4.39 11.55
C PRO A 36 20.42 -3.59 12.85
N TYR A 37 19.55 -2.61 13.10
CA TYR A 37 19.60 -1.71 14.24
C TYR A 37 18.55 -2.06 15.31
N ASP A 38 17.80 -3.17 15.16
CA ASP A 38 16.85 -3.66 16.15
C ASP A 38 17.31 -4.95 16.83
N SER A 39 17.77 -4.84 18.07
CA SER A 39 18.16 -5.97 18.90
C SER A 39 16.99 -6.86 19.32
N ASN A 40 15.74 -6.38 19.21
CA ASN A 40 14.53 -7.08 19.63
C ASN A 40 13.59 -7.42 18.45
N GLN A 41 14.16 -7.64 17.25
CA GLN A 41 13.37 -7.90 16.05
C GLN A 41 12.45 -9.15 16.18
N PRO A 42 11.20 -9.08 15.70
CA PRO A 42 10.32 -10.25 15.63
C PRO A 42 10.87 -11.34 14.69
N LYS A 43 10.89 -12.60 15.12
CA LYS A 43 11.46 -13.74 14.36
C LYS A 43 10.83 -13.97 12.96
N ASN A 44 9.62 -13.47 12.72
CA ASN A 44 8.85 -13.72 11.50
C ASN A 44 8.40 -12.44 10.78
N LEU A 45 9.08 -11.31 11.00
CA LEU A 45 8.66 -10.01 10.48
C LEU A 45 8.40 -10.00 8.96
N HIS A 46 9.22 -10.69 8.16
CA HIS A 46 9.01 -10.77 6.70
C HIS A 46 7.68 -11.45 6.29
N ARG A 47 7.12 -12.30 7.15
CA ARG A 47 5.85 -13.00 6.92
C ARG A 47 4.64 -12.21 7.43
N PHE A 48 4.86 -11.05 8.04
CA PHE A 48 3.77 -10.24 8.55
C PHE A 48 2.94 -9.68 7.40
N PRO A 49 1.61 -9.53 7.59
CA PRO A 49 0.80 -8.73 6.68
C PRO A 49 1.36 -7.31 6.56
N THR A 50 1.15 -6.67 5.41
CA THR A 50 1.65 -5.32 5.12
C THR A 50 1.26 -4.29 6.19
N SER A 51 0.04 -4.36 6.73
CA SER A 51 -0.38 -3.48 7.83
C SER A 51 0.44 -3.67 9.10
N GLN A 52 0.81 -4.90 9.46
CA GLN A 52 1.67 -5.15 10.61
C GLN A 52 3.12 -4.70 10.37
N LYS A 53 3.59 -4.80 9.12
CA LYS A 53 4.88 -4.27 8.69
C LYS A 53 4.94 -2.75 8.81
N ILE A 54 3.89 -2.05 8.38
CA ILE A 54 3.75 -0.59 8.53
C ILE A 54 3.77 -0.21 10.01
N LYS A 55 2.96 -0.86 10.86
CA LYS A 55 2.94 -0.62 12.31
C LYS A 55 4.28 -0.84 12.97
N TYR A 56 5.03 -1.85 12.53
CA TYR A 56 6.38 -2.08 13.01
C TYR A 56 7.29 -0.88 12.68
N ILE A 57 7.30 -0.41 11.43
CA ILE A 57 8.09 0.76 11.02
C ILE A 57 7.69 1.99 11.86
N GLN A 58 6.40 2.27 12.00
CA GLN A 58 5.90 3.38 12.81
C GLN A 58 6.34 3.28 14.28
N GLY A 59 6.23 2.08 14.87
CA GLY A 59 6.69 1.82 16.24
C GLY A 59 8.19 2.01 16.43
N ARG A 60 9.00 1.76 15.40
CA ARG A 60 10.45 2.06 15.43
C ARG A 60 10.73 3.57 15.36
N LEU A 61 9.86 4.33 14.71
CA LEU A 61 10.03 5.77 14.50
C LEU A 61 9.38 6.63 15.60
N SER A 62 8.42 6.09 16.36
CA SER A 62 7.63 6.83 17.36
C SER A 62 8.45 7.32 18.56
N HIS A 63 9.56 6.64 18.87
CA HIS A 63 10.42 6.96 20.01
C HIS A 63 11.65 7.80 19.59
N CYS A 64 11.68 8.25 18.35
CA CYS A 64 12.84 8.79 17.66
C CYS A 64 12.64 10.26 17.29
N HIS A 65 13.71 11.07 17.42
CA HIS A 65 13.70 12.43 16.87
C HIS A 65 14.00 12.36 15.37
N LEU A 66 12.95 12.50 14.55
CA LEU A 66 13.09 12.38 13.09
C LEU A 66 13.85 13.56 12.49
N THR A 67 14.67 13.26 11.48
CA THR A 67 15.30 14.29 10.66
C THR A 67 14.26 15.00 9.79
N GLN A 68 14.60 16.17 9.25
CA GLN A 68 13.73 16.91 8.34
C GLN A 68 13.32 16.07 7.11
N GLU A 69 14.19 15.16 6.64
CA GLU A 69 13.87 14.26 5.52
C GLU A 69 12.78 13.22 5.87
N LEU A 70 12.64 12.85 7.14
CA LEU A 70 11.69 11.82 7.61
C LEU A 70 10.47 12.40 8.32
N VAL A 71 10.38 13.73 8.47
CA VAL A 71 9.32 14.35 9.29
C VAL A 71 7.91 14.06 8.78
N THR A 72 7.74 13.86 7.46
CA THR A 72 6.46 13.53 6.83
C THR A 72 6.26 12.02 6.62
N PHE A 73 7.27 11.20 6.95
CA PHE A 73 7.24 9.78 6.70
C PHE A 73 6.17 9.05 7.53
N PRO A 74 5.92 9.38 8.82
CA PRO A 74 4.82 8.79 9.56
C PRO A 74 3.45 8.99 8.91
N GLN A 75 3.16 10.19 8.38
CA GLN A 75 1.90 10.47 7.69
C GLN A 75 1.78 9.72 6.37
N LEU A 76 2.90 9.48 5.67
CA LEU A 76 2.92 8.60 4.51
C LEU A 76 2.57 7.17 4.91
N LEU A 77 3.09 6.68 6.03
CA LEU A 77 2.78 5.34 6.54
C LEU A 77 1.30 5.20 6.92
N ASP A 78 0.72 6.21 7.57
CA ASP A 78 -0.72 6.24 7.86
C ASP A 78 -1.55 6.18 6.56
N HIS A 79 -1.20 7.01 5.58
CA HIS A 79 -1.86 6.99 4.28
C HIS A 79 -1.74 5.63 3.58
N LEU A 80 -0.59 4.97 3.69
CA LEU A 80 -0.39 3.62 3.14
C LEU A 80 -1.29 2.57 3.82
N GLU A 81 -1.55 2.67 5.12
CA GLU A 81 -2.50 1.76 5.79
C GLU A 81 -3.89 1.88 5.15
N ASP A 82 -4.39 3.10 4.95
CA ASP A 82 -5.69 3.35 4.32
C ASP A 82 -5.74 2.79 2.90
N LEU A 83 -4.69 3.03 2.09
CA LEU A 83 -4.62 2.51 0.72
C LEU A 83 -4.63 0.98 0.67
N PHE A 84 -3.90 0.32 1.57
CA PHE A 84 -3.90 -1.14 1.64
C PHE A 84 -5.23 -1.69 2.14
N GLU A 85 -5.95 -1.00 3.02
CA GLU A 85 -7.30 -1.39 3.43
C GLU A 85 -8.26 -1.37 2.22
N GLU A 86 -8.28 -0.28 1.46
CA GLU A 86 -9.10 -0.16 0.25
C GLU A 86 -8.74 -1.21 -0.80
N ARG A 87 -7.45 -1.40 -1.06
CA ARG A 87 -6.95 -2.45 -1.97
C ARG A 87 -7.40 -3.83 -1.50
N ASN A 88 -7.40 -4.11 -0.20
CA ASN A 88 -7.79 -5.42 0.32
C ASN A 88 -9.28 -5.71 0.09
N LEU A 89 -10.15 -4.69 0.20
CA LEU A 89 -11.57 -4.84 -0.11
C LEU A 89 -11.79 -5.28 -1.57
N ILE A 90 -11.01 -4.72 -2.49
CA ILE A 90 -11.09 -4.98 -3.92
C ILE A 90 -10.45 -6.32 -4.29
N ILE A 91 -9.17 -6.51 -3.96
CA ILE A 91 -8.37 -7.67 -4.40
C ILE A 91 -8.82 -8.98 -3.74
N HIS A 92 -9.33 -8.92 -2.51
CA HIS A 92 -9.91 -10.09 -1.84
C HIS A 92 -11.43 -10.20 -2.02
N GLY A 93 -12.04 -9.26 -2.74
CA GLY A 93 -13.43 -9.34 -3.17
C GLY A 93 -13.62 -10.22 -4.40
N ARG A 94 -14.85 -10.22 -4.92
CA ARG A 94 -15.24 -10.85 -6.17
C ARG A 94 -15.91 -9.80 -7.03
N ILE A 95 -15.36 -9.53 -8.21
CA ILE A 95 -15.94 -8.60 -9.18
C ILE A 95 -16.75 -9.42 -10.18
N TYR A 96 -18.04 -9.12 -10.27
CA TYR A 96 -18.95 -9.76 -11.22
C TYR A 96 -19.28 -8.79 -12.35
N GLY A 97 -18.98 -9.21 -13.58
CA GLY A 97 -19.35 -8.45 -14.77
C GLY A 97 -20.86 -8.33 -14.90
N SER A 98 -21.36 -7.12 -15.17
CA SER A 98 -22.78 -6.94 -15.50
C SER A 98 -23.09 -7.52 -16.88
N LEU A 99 -24.20 -8.26 -16.99
CA LEU A 99 -24.64 -8.86 -18.26
C LEU A 99 -25.36 -7.88 -19.20
N GLN A 100 -25.61 -6.63 -18.77
CA GLN A 100 -26.49 -5.68 -19.49
C GLN A 100 -25.94 -4.24 -19.59
N GLY A 101 -24.62 -4.06 -19.51
CA GLY A 101 -24.00 -2.73 -19.65
C GLY A 101 -24.15 -1.83 -18.41
N GLU A 102 -24.56 -2.40 -17.27
CA GLU A 102 -24.47 -1.72 -15.97
C GLU A 102 -23.03 -1.83 -15.42
N ALA A 103 -22.72 -1.09 -14.35
CA ALA A 103 -21.43 -1.16 -13.70
C ALA A 103 -21.16 -2.57 -13.13
N ASP A 104 -19.88 -2.95 -13.10
CA ASP A 104 -19.45 -4.19 -12.44
C ASP A 104 -19.73 -4.11 -10.94
N ILE A 105 -20.05 -5.26 -10.33
CA ILE A 105 -20.40 -5.34 -8.91
C ILE A 105 -19.25 -5.96 -8.12
N LEU A 106 -18.72 -5.21 -7.15
CA LEU A 106 -17.82 -5.72 -6.13
C LEU A 106 -18.64 -6.36 -5.00
N ARG A 107 -18.45 -7.66 -4.83
CA ARG A 107 -18.92 -8.40 -3.65
C ARG A 107 -17.77 -8.64 -2.69
N PRO A 108 -17.87 -8.21 -1.42
CA PRO A 108 -16.80 -8.43 -0.47
C PRO A 108 -16.50 -9.93 -0.26
N GLY A 109 -15.23 -10.23 0.00
CA GLY A 109 -14.80 -11.59 0.35
C GLY A 109 -15.26 -12.01 1.75
N ARG A 110 -15.52 -11.04 2.64
CA ARG A 110 -15.98 -11.25 4.02
C ARG A 110 -17.49 -11.02 4.15
N PRO A 111 -18.19 -11.69 5.07
CA PRO A 111 -19.65 -11.57 5.25
C PRO A 111 -20.13 -10.20 5.74
N THR A 112 -19.21 -9.32 6.16
CA THR A 112 -19.52 -8.07 6.85
C THR A 112 -19.64 -6.85 5.92
N GLY A 113 -19.43 -7.02 4.61
CA GLY A 113 -19.52 -5.93 3.65
C GLY A 113 -20.79 -6.01 2.79
N SER A 114 -21.22 -4.85 2.28
CA SER A 114 -22.31 -4.76 1.31
C SER A 114 -21.76 -4.84 -0.11
N GLU A 115 -22.54 -5.44 -1.01
CA GLU A 115 -22.27 -5.36 -2.45
C GLU A 115 -22.36 -3.90 -2.91
N ARG A 116 -21.47 -3.49 -3.82
CA ARG A 116 -21.50 -2.16 -4.43
C ARG A 116 -21.00 -2.18 -5.85
N GLU A 117 -21.33 -1.15 -6.61
CA GLU A 117 -20.72 -0.91 -7.91
C GLU A 117 -19.22 -0.62 -7.78
N ILE A 118 -18.46 -1.03 -8.78
CA ILE A 118 -17.05 -0.73 -8.94
C ILE A 118 -16.74 -0.38 -10.40
N THR A 119 -15.86 0.60 -10.59
CA THR A 119 -15.56 1.14 -11.93
C THR A 119 -14.07 1.07 -12.24
N SER A 120 -13.71 1.07 -13.53
CA SER A 120 -12.31 1.17 -13.96
C SER A 120 -11.65 2.47 -13.51
N ALA A 121 -12.41 3.57 -13.42
CA ALA A 121 -11.95 4.86 -12.92
C ALA A 121 -11.49 4.76 -11.46
N GLU A 122 -12.32 4.19 -10.59
CA GLU A 122 -11.99 3.97 -9.17
C GLU A 122 -10.71 3.15 -9.00
N LEU A 123 -10.58 2.04 -9.75
CA LEU A 123 -9.39 1.20 -9.71
C LEU A 123 -8.15 1.94 -10.22
N THR A 124 -8.30 2.75 -11.27
CA THR A 124 -7.22 3.55 -11.85
C THR A 124 -6.74 4.63 -10.90
N ASP A 125 -7.67 5.31 -10.23
CA ASP A 125 -7.36 6.33 -9.23
C ASP A 125 -6.61 5.72 -8.05
N LEU A 126 -7.07 4.57 -7.53
CA LEU A 126 -6.38 3.87 -6.46
C LEU A 126 -4.97 3.41 -6.88
N ALA A 127 -4.82 2.88 -8.10
CA ALA A 127 -3.51 2.53 -8.64
C ALA A 127 -2.58 3.75 -8.71
N ASN A 128 -3.08 4.90 -9.18
CA ASN A 128 -2.32 6.15 -9.21
C ASN A 128 -1.90 6.61 -7.81
N LEU A 129 -2.75 6.46 -6.80
CA LEU A 129 -2.41 6.77 -5.41
C LEU A 129 -1.22 5.93 -4.95
N PHE A 130 -1.26 4.60 -5.14
CA PHE A 130 -0.10 3.74 -4.85
C PHE A 130 1.16 4.19 -5.60
N PHE A 131 1.05 4.42 -6.92
CA PHE A 131 2.19 4.85 -7.72
C PHE A 131 2.83 6.15 -7.21
N ASN A 132 2.01 7.11 -6.77
CA ASN A 132 2.49 8.39 -6.26
C ASN A 132 3.25 8.27 -4.93
N THR A 133 2.99 7.23 -4.13
CA THR A 133 3.71 6.98 -2.88
C THR A 133 5.11 6.39 -3.09
N LEU A 134 5.34 5.67 -4.19
CA LEU A 134 6.55 4.88 -4.43
C LEU A 134 7.84 5.69 -4.33
N ASN A 135 7.89 6.87 -4.92
CA ASN A 135 9.12 7.69 -4.91
C ASN A 135 9.51 8.08 -3.48
N SER A 136 8.55 8.56 -2.69
CA SER A 136 8.79 8.96 -1.30
C SER A 136 9.19 7.78 -0.43
N LEU A 137 8.53 6.64 -0.62
CA LEU A 137 8.82 5.42 0.13
C LEU A 137 10.19 4.85 -0.21
N ASN A 138 10.55 4.77 -1.49
CA ASN A 138 11.88 4.35 -1.93
C ASN A 138 12.97 5.32 -1.44
N TYR A 139 12.71 6.63 -1.47
CA TYR A 139 13.66 7.59 -0.94
C TYR A 139 13.91 7.39 0.56
N ALA A 140 12.85 7.14 1.33
CA ALA A 140 12.96 6.82 2.74
C ALA A 140 13.74 5.53 2.98
N ALA A 141 13.41 4.44 2.27
CA ALA A 141 14.06 3.14 2.39
C ALA A 141 15.57 3.22 2.12
N PHE A 142 15.97 3.72 0.96
CA PHE A 142 17.35 3.61 0.50
C PHE A 142 18.27 4.73 1.01
N TYR A 143 17.71 5.88 1.39
CA TYR A 143 18.50 7.05 1.77
C TYR A 143 18.20 7.53 3.18
N SER A 144 16.99 8.01 3.45
CA SER A 144 16.74 8.77 4.68
C SER A 144 16.78 7.92 5.93
N LEU A 145 16.21 6.70 5.93
CA LEU A 145 16.32 5.77 7.05
C LEU A 145 17.77 5.35 7.27
N ARG A 146 18.52 5.06 6.20
CA ARG A 146 19.93 4.68 6.32
C ARG A 146 20.78 5.81 6.91
N ARG A 147 20.58 7.06 6.47
CA ARG A 147 21.27 8.23 7.03
C ARG A 147 20.87 8.50 8.47
N TYR A 148 19.61 8.24 8.81
CA TYR A 148 19.10 8.42 10.16
C TYR A 148 19.72 7.45 11.19
N LEU A 149 20.06 6.24 10.75
CA LEU A 149 20.60 5.18 11.61
C LEU A 149 22.14 5.20 11.77
N ASN A 150 22.84 6.06 11.00
CA ASN A 150 24.28 6.29 11.11
C ASN A 150 24.57 7.56 11.91
#